data_AF-A0A1C5QD47-F1
#
_entry.id   AF-A0A1C5QD47-F1
#
_cell.length_a   1.000
_cell.length_b   1.000
_cell.length_c   1.000
_cell.angle_alpha   90.00
_cell.angle_beta   90.00
_cell.angle_gamma   90.00
#
_symmetry.space_group_name_H-M   'P 1'
#
loop_
_entity.id
_entity.type
_entity.pdbx_description
1 polymer ?
#
loop_
_entity_poly.entity_id
_entity_poly.type
_entity_poly.pdbx_seq_one_letter_code
_entity_poly.pdbx_strand_id
1 'polypeptide(L)'
;MSVAKDPKTGKWYSKFRYTDWTGKRVQKKKTGFITKREAQEWEREFLTKAAASCDMSFASLVELYMADCKTRLRATTWENKQHLITKKLLPYFGSTPINQITPLMIRNWQNTLMELRQPNGKPYSKTYLKAINNQVAAILNYAVKYYGLPGSPAAVAGSMGKSKADTMLFWTEDEFKTFIQAIDKPTPYCAFNVLFYTGIREGELLALSLSDFDFTNQVLHITKNFAVANGQEVIYEPKTPKSKRDITLPDFLCAIVQDYAGRLLEYDPDDRLFPFTKSWVNSQLRAGCKKSGVKKIRVHDFRHSHASLLIHMGFPILAVSERLGHEKVQTTLELYGHLYPDVHGNVAQQLQDSAAADLSPAAWQNAQKSL
;
A
#
# COMPACT_ATOMS: atom_id res chain seq x y z
N MET A 1 -2.69 -55.67 -9.22
CA MET A 1 -4.03 -55.12 -8.92
C MET A 1 -3.90 -54.23 -7.69
N SER A 2 -4.39 -52.99 -7.76
CA SER A 2 -4.37 -52.04 -6.64
C SER A 2 -5.42 -52.33 -5.57
N VAL A 3 -6.46 -53.10 -5.90
CA VAL A 3 -7.49 -53.58 -4.97
C VAL A 3 -7.38 -55.09 -4.76
N ALA A 4 -7.40 -55.54 -3.50
CA ALA A 4 -7.35 -56.96 -3.15
C ALA A 4 -8.15 -57.27 -1.87
N LYS A 5 -8.50 -58.55 -1.68
CA LYS A 5 -9.22 -59.05 -0.51
C LYS A 5 -8.22 -59.49 0.56
N ASP A 6 -8.43 -59.08 1.80
CA ASP A 6 -7.62 -59.50 2.94
C ASP A 6 -8.05 -60.91 3.39
N PRO A 7 -7.15 -61.91 3.34
CA PRO A 7 -7.48 -63.29 3.69
C PRO A 7 -7.78 -63.49 5.18
N LYS A 8 -7.34 -62.58 6.07
CA LYS A 8 -7.58 -62.69 7.52
C LYS A 8 -8.92 -62.10 7.95
N THR A 9 -9.36 -61.04 7.30
CA THR A 9 -10.56 -60.29 7.70
C THR A 9 -11.74 -60.44 6.74
N GLY A 10 -11.52 -61.02 5.55
CA GLY A 10 -12.52 -61.16 4.49
C GLY A 10 -12.92 -59.84 3.82
N LYS A 11 -12.38 -58.70 4.28
CA LYS A 11 -12.67 -57.35 3.76
C LYS A 11 -11.73 -56.97 2.62
N TRP A 12 -12.13 -56.01 1.80
CA TRP A 12 -11.33 -55.48 0.71
C TRP A 12 -10.44 -54.32 1.17
N TYR A 13 -9.30 -54.15 0.50
CA TYR A 13 -8.39 -53.02 0.66
C TYR A 13 -7.94 -52.48 -0.69
N SER A 14 -7.61 -51.19 -0.74
CA SER A 14 -6.97 -50.54 -1.88
C SER A 14 -5.57 -50.03 -1.48
N LYS A 15 -4.58 -50.28 -2.33
CA LYS A 15 -3.18 -49.89 -2.19
C LYS A 15 -2.63 -49.45 -3.55
N PHE A 16 -2.32 -48.16 -3.66
CA PHE A 16 -1.77 -47.56 -4.89
C PHE A 16 -0.69 -46.52 -4.55
N ARG A 17 0.04 -46.09 -5.57
CA ARG A 17 1.00 -44.98 -5.48
C ARG A 17 0.42 -43.77 -6.21
N TYR A 18 0.58 -42.59 -5.64
CA TYR A 18 0.25 -41.32 -6.28
C TYR A 18 1.42 -40.35 -6.10
N THR A 19 1.51 -39.35 -6.98
CA THR A 19 2.46 -38.26 -6.82
C THR A 19 1.82 -37.22 -5.92
N ASP A 20 2.47 -36.87 -4.82
CA ASP A 20 2.01 -35.78 -3.96
C ASP A 20 2.30 -34.41 -4.60
N TRP A 21 1.85 -33.35 -3.93
CA TRP A 21 2.06 -31.97 -4.35
C TRP A 21 3.55 -31.56 -4.42
N THR A 22 4.47 -32.30 -3.81
CA THR A 22 5.92 -32.06 -3.89
C THR A 22 6.58 -32.76 -5.09
N GLY A 23 5.81 -33.54 -5.86
CA GLY A 23 6.34 -34.37 -6.93
C GLY A 23 6.88 -35.73 -6.45
N LYS A 24 6.75 -36.07 -5.16
CA LYS A 24 7.22 -37.35 -4.62
C LYS A 24 6.17 -38.43 -4.78
N ARG A 25 6.60 -39.66 -5.10
CA ARG A 25 5.71 -40.82 -5.19
C ARG A 25 5.44 -41.39 -3.80
N VAL A 26 4.20 -41.24 -3.33
CA VAL A 26 3.74 -41.71 -2.01
C VAL A 26 2.80 -42.89 -2.17
N GLN A 27 2.84 -43.83 -1.23
CA GLN A 27 1.96 -45.00 -1.23
C GLN A 27 0.80 -44.80 -0.26
N LYS A 28 -0.44 -44.90 -0.76
CA LYS A 28 -1.65 -44.87 0.06
C LYS A 28 -2.21 -46.28 0.19
N LYS A 29 -2.63 -46.65 1.41
CA LYS A 29 -3.36 -47.89 1.69
C LYS A 29 -4.57 -47.57 2.56
N LYS A 30 -5.74 -48.08 2.19
CA LYS A 30 -6.95 -48.07 3.03
C LYS A 30 -7.57 -49.46 3.02
N THR A 31 -7.97 -49.92 4.20
CA THR A 31 -8.52 -51.26 4.47
C THR A 31 -9.93 -51.15 5.02
N GLY A 32 -10.71 -52.24 4.92
CA GLY A 32 -11.99 -52.36 5.62
C GLY A 32 -13.23 -52.19 4.74
N PHE A 33 -13.09 -52.20 3.41
CA PHE A 33 -14.21 -52.15 2.48
C PHE A 33 -14.98 -53.47 2.47
N ILE A 34 -16.30 -53.41 2.34
CA ILE A 34 -17.16 -54.60 2.34
C ILE A 34 -17.10 -55.26 0.96
N THR A 35 -17.06 -54.44 -0.11
CA THR A 35 -17.04 -54.93 -1.50
C THR A 35 -15.80 -54.48 -2.27
N LYS A 36 -15.46 -55.23 -3.34
CA LYS A 36 -14.42 -54.83 -4.30
C LYS A 36 -14.75 -53.48 -4.95
N ARG A 37 -16.05 -53.25 -5.22
CA ARG A 37 -16.54 -52.05 -5.90
C ARG A 37 -16.30 -50.80 -5.06
N GLU A 38 -16.60 -50.83 -3.77
CA GLU A 38 -16.33 -49.73 -2.83
C GLU A 38 -14.84 -49.38 -2.77
N ALA A 39 -13.95 -50.38 -2.76
CA ALA A 39 -12.51 -50.16 -2.75
C ALA A 39 -12.02 -49.52 -4.07
N GLN A 40 -12.61 -49.90 -5.21
CA GLN A 40 -12.30 -49.33 -6.53
C GLN A 40 -12.86 -47.91 -6.71
N GLU A 41 -14.09 -47.65 -6.23
CA GLU A 41 -14.71 -46.32 -6.24
C GLU A 41 -13.91 -45.36 -5.36
N TRP A 42 -13.51 -45.78 -4.15
CA TRP A 42 -12.64 -44.99 -3.29
C TRP A 42 -11.28 -44.69 -3.91
N GLU A 43 -10.64 -45.68 -4.56
CA GLU A 43 -9.38 -45.48 -5.27
C GLU A 43 -9.52 -44.50 -6.43
N ARG A 44 -10.57 -44.67 -7.25
CA ARG A 44 -10.85 -43.76 -8.38
C ARG A 44 -11.14 -42.36 -7.87
N GLU A 45 -11.97 -42.21 -6.86
CA GLU A 45 -12.22 -40.91 -6.22
C GLU A 45 -10.95 -40.29 -5.66
N PHE A 46 -10.10 -41.07 -5.00
CA PHE A 46 -8.85 -40.57 -4.43
C PHE A 46 -7.89 -40.15 -5.53
N LEU A 47 -7.72 -40.95 -6.58
CA LEU A 47 -6.84 -40.62 -7.71
C LEU A 47 -7.37 -39.42 -8.50
N THR A 48 -8.69 -39.30 -8.71
CA THR A 48 -9.31 -38.12 -9.31
C THR A 48 -9.13 -36.89 -8.41
N LYS A 49 -9.33 -37.02 -7.09
CA LYS A 49 -9.08 -35.94 -6.12
C LYS A 49 -7.59 -35.59 -6.04
N ALA A 50 -6.67 -36.54 -6.09
CA ALA A 50 -5.23 -36.28 -6.05
C ALA A 50 -4.69 -35.73 -7.38
N ALA A 51 -5.28 -36.14 -8.51
CA ALA A 51 -4.96 -35.60 -9.84
C ALA A 51 -5.58 -34.20 -10.06
N ALA A 52 -6.68 -33.87 -9.38
CA ALA A 52 -7.42 -32.61 -9.54
C ALA A 52 -7.37 -31.67 -8.32
N SER A 53 -6.70 -32.03 -7.23
CA SER A 53 -6.74 -31.23 -6.00
C SER A 53 -5.49 -31.39 -5.14
N CYS A 54 -5.02 -30.26 -4.63
CA CYS A 54 -3.88 -30.19 -3.74
C CYS A 54 -4.33 -30.45 -2.30
N ASP A 55 -3.77 -31.49 -1.68
CA ASP A 55 -4.11 -31.95 -0.32
C ASP A 55 -3.27 -31.27 0.78
N MET A 56 -2.34 -30.38 0.40
CA MET A 56 -1.53 -29.65 1.37
C MET A 56 -2.40 -28.75 2.25
N SER A 57 -1.96 -28.55 3.49
CA SER A 57 -2.60 -27.60 4.40
C SER A 57 -2.40 -26.15 3.91
N PHE A 58 -3.32 -25.26 4.28
CA PHE A 58 -3.15 -23.83 4.00
C PHE A 58 -1.88 -23.26 4.63
N ALA A 59 -1.47 -23.74 5.80
CA ALA A 59 -0.22 -23.33 6.44
C ALA A 59 1.00 -23.70 5.57
N SER A 60 1.05 -24.92 5.04
CA SER A 60 2.10 -25.35 4.11
C SER A 60 2.12 -24.51 2.83
N LEU A 61 0.95 -24.19 2.27
CA LEU A 61 0.86 -23.30 1.12
C LEU A 61 1.39 -21.89 1.44
N VAL A 62 1.08 -21.36 2.63
CA VAL A 62 1.58 -20.06 3.09
C VAL A 62 3.10 -20.07 3.18
N GLU A 63 3.72 -21.13 3.69
CA GLU A 63 5.19 -21.23 3.76
C GLU A 63 5.82 -21.16 2.36
N LEU A 64 5.31 -21.93 1.41
CA LEU A 64 5.77 -21.91 0.01
C LEU A 64 5.58 -20.54 -0.64
N TYR A 65 4.39 -19.96 -0.46
CA TYR A 65 4.06 -18.64 -0.97
C TYR A 65 4.97 -17.56 -0.39
N MET A 66 5.23 -17.60 0.92
CA MET A 66 6.05 -16.62 1.62
C MET A 66 7.53 -16.76 1.24
N ALA A 67 8.00 -17.98 0.98
CA ALA A 67 9.35 -18.24 0.46
C ALA A 67 9.54 -17.66 -0.95
N ASP A 68 8.59 -17.89 -1.87
CA ASP A 68 8.63 -17.33 -3.23
C ASP A 68 8.56 -15.79 -3.22
N CYS A 69 7.75 -15.21 -2.34
CA CYS A 69 7.61 -13.76 -2.25
C CYS A 69 8.82 -13.07 -1.59
N LYS A 70 9.56 -13.76 -0.71
CA LYS A 70 10.61 -13.14 0.12
C LYS A 70 11.71 -12.47 -0.71
N THR A 71 12.10 -13.07 -1.83
CA THR A 71 13.19 -12.56 -2.68
C THR A 71 12.79 -11.34 -3.51
N ARG A 72 11.48 -11.11 -3.70
CA ARG A 72 10.93 -10.07 -4.58
C ARG A 72 10.40 -8.84 -3.83
N LEU A 73 10.28 -8.92 -2.51
CA LEU A 73 9.66 -7.89 -1.69
C LEU A 73 10.68 -7.21 -0.77
N ARG A 74 10.49 -5.90 -0.56
CA ARG A 74 11.20 -5.19 0.52
C ARG A 74 10.81 -5.78 1.88
N ALA A 75 11.76 -5.79 2.82
CA ALA A 75 11.57 -6.36 4.15
C ALA A 75 10.31 -5.83 4.85
N THR A 76 10.06 -4.52 4.84
CA THR A 76 8.85 -3.92 5.41
C THR A 76 7.54 -4.39 4.76
N THR A 77 7.55 -4.67 3.46
CA THR A 77 6.37 -5.20 2.76
C THR A 77 6.13 -6.66 3.13
N TRP A 78 7.21 -7.43 3.22
CA TRP A 78 7.18 -8.83 3.63
C TRP A 78 6.71 -9.00 5.08
N GLU A 79 7.23 -8.21 6.02
CA GLU A 79 6.85 -8.22 7.44
C GLU A 79 5.36 -7.90 7.63
N ASN A 80 4.86 -6.85 6.97
CA ASN A 80 3.43 -6.51 7.01
C ASN A 80 2.58 -7.67 6.48
N LYS A 81 3.01 -8.31 5.39
CA LYS A 81 2.32 -9.47 4.81
C LYS A 81 2.29 -10.64 5.78
N GLN A 82 3.45 -11.00 6.33
CA GLN A 82 3.61 -12.07 7.30
C GLN A 82 2.72 -11.83 8.52
N HIS A 83 2.76 -10.61 9.07
CA HIS A 83 1.95 -10.24 10.23
C HIS A 83 0.45 -10.42 9.99
N LEU A 84 -0.07 -9.96 8.84
CA LEU A 84 -1.48 -10.12 8.49
C LEU A 84 -1.85 -11.60 8.32
N ILE A 85 -1.02 -12.37 7.61
CA ILE A 85 -1.28 -13.80 7.37
C ILE A 85 -1.27 -14.58 8.68
N THR A 86 -0.23 -14.42 9.49
CA THR A 86 -0.06 -15.14 10.76
C THR A 86 -1.16 -14.80 11.75
N LYS A 87 -1.56 -13.53 11.87
CA LYS A 87 -2.59 -13.13 12.84
C LYS A 87 -4.02 -13.33 12.37
N LYS A 88 -4.29 -13.27 11.06
CA LYS A 88 -5.68 -13.19 10.55
C LYS A 88 -6.10 -14.37 9.68
N LEU A 89 -5.16 -15.10 9.08
CA LEU A 89 -5.48 -16.19 8.16
C LEU A 89 -5.14 -17.56 8.77
N LEU A 90 -3.91 -17.73 9.28
CA LEU A 90 -3.46 -19.01 9.84
C LEU A 90 -4.35 -19.56 10.97
N PRO A 91 -4.87 -18.74 11.91
CA PRO A 91 -5.74 -19.24 12.97
C PRO A 91 -7.05 -19.87 12.46
N TYR A 92 -7.49 -19.52 11.25
CA TYR A 92 -8.76 -19.98 10.68
C TYR A 92 -8.58 -21.10 9.66
N PHE A 93 -7.56 -20.99 8.81
CA PHE A 93 -7.39 -21.92 7.68
C PHE A 93 -6.18 -22.83 7.82
N GLY A 94 -5.27 -22.58 8.77
CA GLY A 94 -3.92 -23.16 8.78
C GLY A 94 -3.87 -24.68 8.61
N SER A 95 -4.68 -25.42 9.38
CA SER A 95 -4.75 -26.89 9.31
C SER A 95 -5.64 -27.42 8.20
N THR A 96 -6.46 -26.58 7.58
CA THR A 96 -7.42 -26.98 6.54
C THR A 96 -6.70 -27.29 5.23
N PRO A 97 -6.91 -28.48 4.64
CA PRO A 97 -6.43 -28.78 3.29
C PRO A 97 -6.97 -27.78 2.27
N ILE A 98 -6.14 -27.29 1.35
CA ILE A 98 -6.54 -26.19 0.46
C ILE A 98 -7.68 -26.57 -0.50
N ASN A 99 -7.78 -27.85 -0.86
CA ASN A 99 -8.89 -28.41 -1.64
C ASN A 99 -10.22 -28.50 -0.87
N GLN A 100 -10.21 -28.31 0.45
CA GLN A 100 -11.42 -28.29 1.30
C GLN A 100 -11.85 -26.88 1.65
N ILE A 101 -11.07 -25.85 1.30
CA ILE A 101 -11.45 -24.46 1.53
C ILE A 101 -12.57 -24.09 0.56
N THR A 102 -13.78 -23.90 1.08
CA THR A 102 -14.96 -23.53 0.28
C THR A 102 -15.17 -22.01 0.26
N PRO A 103 -15.90 -21.47 -0.75
CA PRO A 103 -16.30 -20.07 -0.73
C PRO A 103 -17.08 -19.68 0.53
N LEU A 104 -17.91 -20.59 1.05
CA LEU A 104 -18.68 -20.37 2.28
C LEU A 104 -17.78 -20.23 3.51
N MET A 105 -16.71 -21.02 3.63
CA MET A 105 -15.73 -20.87 4.72
C MET A 105 -15.06 -19.50 4.67
N ILE A 106 -14.74 -18.99 3.48
CA ILE A 106 -14.17 -17.65 3.31
C ILE A 106 -15.19 -16.57 3.69
N ARG A 107 -16.46 -16.69 3.28
CA ARG A 107 -17.53 -15.77 3.71
C ARG A 107 -17.69 -15.73 5.22
N ASN A 108 -17.66 -16.89 5.88
CA ASN A 108 -17.77 -16.97 7.34
C ASN A 108 -16.59 -16.28 8.02
N TRP A 109 -15.37 -16.56 7.55
CA TRP A 109 -14.16 -15.87 8.03
C TRP A 109 -14.22 -14.34 7.82
N GLN A 110 -14.69 -13.87 6.65
CA GLN A 110 -14.89 -12.45 6.38
C GLN A 110 -15.87 -11.83 7.39
N ASN A 111 -17.00 -12.49 7.66
CA ASN A 111 -17.99 -12.03 8.63
C ASN A 111 -17.39 -11.93 10.04
N THR A 112 -16.66 -12.97 10.48
CA THR A 112 -15.97 -12.93 11.77
C THR A 112 -15.01 -11.74 11.86
N LEU A 113 -14.21 -11.46 10.82
CA LEU A 113 -13.30 -10.31 10.83
C LEU A 113 -14.01 -8.96 10.84
N MET A 114 -15.20 -8.85 10.25
CA MET A 114 -16.03 -7.62 10.28
C MET A 114 -16.70 -7.41 11.65
N GLU A 115 -16.93 -8.47 12.42
CA GLU A 115 -17.48 -8.43 13.77
C GLU A 115 -16.42 -8.10 14.83
N LEU A 116 -15.15 -8.41 14.57
CA LEU A 116 -14.06 -8.07 15.49
C LEU A 116 -13.97 -6.56 15.74
N ARG A 117 -13.54 -6.22 16.96
CA ARG A 117 -13.27 -4.85 17.40
C ARG A 117 -11.80 -4.70 17.77
N GLN A 118 -11.29 -3.50 17.55
CA GLN A 118 -9.99 -3.07 18.02
C GLN A 118 -10.03 -2.84 19.54
N PRO A 119 -8.88 -2.74 20.24
CA PRO A 119 -8.83 -2.49 21.68
C PRO A 119 -9.59 -1.22 22.12
N ASN A 120 -9.77 -0.26 21.22
CA ASN A 120 -10.53 0.97 21.45
C ASN A 120 -12.05 0.82 21.18
N GLY A 121 -12.56 -0.42 21.01
CA GLY A 121 -13.96 -0.72 20.74
C GLY A 121 -14.42 -0.47 19.30
N LYS A 122 -13.59 0.11 18.43
CA LYS A 122 -13.98 0.43 17.04
C LYS A 122 -13.83 -0.78 16.11
N PRO A 123 -14.68 -0.92 15.06
CA PRO A 123 -14.48 -1.91 14.03
C PRO A 123 -13.17 -1.67 13.25
N TYR A 124 -12.69 -2.69 12.54
CA TYR A 124 -11.59 -2.51 11.60
C TYR A 124 -11.98 -1.61 10.42
N SER A 125 -11.03 -0.83 9.90
CA SER A 125 -11.29 0.01 8.74
C SER A 125 -11.54 -0.84 7.48
N LYS A 126 -12.36 -0.31 6.57
CA LYS A 126 -12.68 -0.98 5.30
C LYS A 126 -11.41 -1.25 4.46
N THR A 127 -10.42 -0.38 4.52
CA THR A 127 -9.14 -0.54 3.83
C THR A 127 -8.29 -1.65 4.46
N TYR A 128 -8.27 -1.75 5.79
CA TYR A 128 -7.56 -2.84 6.49
C TYR A 128 -8.20 -4.19 6.17
N LEU A 129 -9.54 -4.28 6.20
CA LEU A 129 -10.26 -5.48 5.80
C LEU A 129 -9.95 -5.86 4.33
N LYS A 130 -9.93 -4.87 3.43
CA LYS A 130 -9.55 -5.10 2.03
C LYS A 130 -8.13 -5.63 1.90
N ALA A 131 -7.18 -5.10 2.67
CA ALA A 131 -5.79 -5.55 2.66
C ALA A 131 -5.67 -7.02 3.09
N ILE A 132 -6.40 -7.45 4.14
CA ILE A 132 -6.44 -8.84 4.59
C ILE A 132 -7.09 -9.73 3.52
N ASN A 133 -8.22 -9.31 2.95
CA ASN A 133 -8.90 -10.05 1.88
C ASN A 133 -7.99 -10.30 0.68
N ASN A 134 -7.21 -9.29 0.29
CA ASN A 134 -6.27 -9.43 -0.81
C ASN A 134 -5.17 -10.47 -0.51
N GLN A 135 -4.81 -10.69 0.77
CA GLN A 135 -3.84 -11.74 1.13
C GLN A 135 -4.39 -13.13 0.86
N VAL A 136 -5.61 -13.43 1.31
CA VAL A 136 -6.20 -14.77 1.11
C VAL A 136 -6.42 -15.04 -0.38
N ALA A 137 -6.87 -14.05 -1.13
CA ALA A 137 -7.03 -14.16 -2.57
C ALA A 137 -5.68 -14.41 -3.28
N ALA A 138 -4.62 -13.69 -2.90
CA ALA A 138 -3.30 -13.87 -3.49
C ALA A 138 -2.72 -15.27 -3.21
N ILE A 139 -2.87 -15.78 -1.99
CA ILE A 139 -2.38 -17.11 -1.60
C ILE A 139 -3.14 -18.21 -2.36
N LEU A 140 -4.47 -18.12 -2.44
CA LEU A 140 -5.27 -19.12 -3.15
C LEU A 140 -5.06 -19.06 -4.67
N ASN A 141 -4.86 -17.86 -5.24
CA ASN A 141 -4.49 -17.73 -6.66
C ASN A 141 -3.10 -18.30 -6.95
N TYR A 142 -2.17 -18.24 -6.00
CA TYR A 142 -0.87 -18.90 -6.10
C TYR A 142 -1.03 -20.44 -6.15
N ALA A 143 -1.94 -21.01 -5.36
CA ALA A 143 -2.29 -22.44 -5.45
C ALA A 143 -2.93 -22.82 -6.79
N VAL A 144 -3.82 -21.97 -7.33
CA VAL A 144 -4.40 -22.19 -8.67
C VAL A 144 -3.30 -22.23 -9.72
N LYS A 145 -2.36 -21.29 -9.67
CA LYS A 145 -1.34 -21.13 -10.70
C LYS A 145 -0.28 -22.23 -10.67
N TYR A 146 0.15 -22.70 -9.50
CA TYR A 146 1.34 -23.54 -9.37
C TYR A 146 1.08 -24.93 -8.77
N TYR A 147 -0.07 -25.15 -8.14
CA TYR A 147 -0.34 -26.39 -7.39
C TYR A 147 -1.68 -27.05 -7.79
N GLY A 148 -2.26 -26.65 -8.92
CA GLY A 148 -3.40 -27.35 -9.51
C GLY A 148 -4.73 -27.20 -8.76
N LEU A 149 -4.90 -26.13 -7.97
CA LEU A 149 -6.23 -25.80 -7.43
C LEU A 149 -7.16 -25.38 -8.61
N PRO A 150 -8.31 -26.05 -8.85
CA PRO A 150 -9.11 -25.80 -10.06
C PRO A 150 -9.63 -24.36 -10.20
N GLY A 151 -9.83 -23.67 -9.08
CA GLY A 151 -10.29 -22.29 -9.05
C GLY A 151 -10.14 -21.71 -7.65
N SER A 152 -10.11 -20.39 -7.55
CA SER A 152 -9.91 -19.69 -6.28
C SER A 152 -11.24 -19.53 -5.52
N PRO A 153 -11.42 -20.17 -4.35
CA PRO A 153 -12.64 -20.02 -3.56
C PRO A 153 -12.86 -18.56 -3.12
N ALA A 154 -11.77 -17.78 -2.96
CA ALA A 154 -11.82 -16.36 -2.61
C ALA A 154 -12.42 -15.50 -3.73
N ALA A 155 -12.25 -15.90 -4.99
CA ALA A 155 -12.85 -15.19 -6.11
C ALA A 155 -14.39 -15.31 -6.08
N VAL A 156 -14.90 -16.52 -5.78
CA VAL A 156 -16.34 -16.80 -5.68
C VAL A 156 -16.95 -16.15 -4.43
N ALA A 157 -16.25 -16.19 -3.30
CA ALA A 157 -16.71 -15.56 -2.05
C ALA A 157 -16.81 -14.02 -2.13
N GLY A 158 -16.19 -13.41 -3.14
CA GLY A 158 -16.11 -11.95 -3.25
C GLY A 158 -15.17 -11.33 -2.22
N SER A 159 -15.15 -10.00 -2.18
CA SER A 159 -14.23 -9.24 -1.33
C SER A 159 -14.92 -8.67 -0.10
N MET A 160 -14.22 -8.67 1.04
CA MET A 160 -14.54 -7.78 2.16
C MET A 160 -13.77 -6.46 2.08
N GLY A 161 -14.31 -5.41 2.70
CA GLY A 161 -13.72 -4.08 2.72
C GLY A 161 -13.90 -3.28 1.42
N LYS A 162 -13.36 -2.06 1.41
CA LYS A 162 -13.37 -1.14 0.26
C LYS A 162 -12.04 -0.40 0.17
N SER A 163 -11.63 -0.05 -1.05
CA SER A 163 -10.39 0.68 -1.34
C SER A 163 -10.53 2.21 -1.26
N LYS A 164 -11.76 2.75 -1.20
CA LYS A 164 -11.97 4.20 -1.11
C LYS A 164 -11.42 4.71 0.23
N ALA A 165 -10.44 5.62 0.13
CA ALA A 165 -10.01 6.46 1.23
C ALA A 165 -11.17 7.38 1.62
N ASP A 166 -11.37 7.58 2.91
CA ASP A 166 -12.21 8.66 3.43
C ASP A 166 -11.74 10.02 2.88
N THR A 167 -12.58 11.06 3.00
CA THR A 167 -12.21 12.45 2.67
C THR A 167 -10.85 12.79 3.28
N MET A 168 -9.90 13.15 2.43
CA MET A 168 -8.53 13.43 2.86
C MET A 168 -8.51 14.73 3.63
N LEU A 169 -8.07 14.67 4.89
CA LEU A 169 -7.83 15.86 5.68
C LEU A 169 -6.52 16.50 5.22
N PHE A 170 -6.53 17.81 5.11
CA PHE A 170 -5.34 18.64 4.89
C PHE A 170 -5.49 19.94 5.67
N TRP A 171 -4.38 20.63 5.90
CA TRP A 171 -4.37 21.98 6.46
C TRP A 171 -4.28 23.04 5.38
N THR A 172 -4.98 24.15 5.60
CA THR A 172 -4.71 25.41 4.89
C THR A 172 -3.38 25.99 5.38
N GLU A 173 -2.86 26.98 4.65
CA GLU A 173 -1.67 27.70 5.09
C GLU A 173 -1.86 28.37 6.46
N ASP A 174 -3.04 28.92 6.72
CA ASP A 174 -3.36 29.55 8.02
C ASP A 174 -3.41 28.54 9.16
N GLU A 175 -4.02 27.37 8.95
CA GLU A 175 -4.01 26.28 9.94
C GLU A 175 -2.57 25.81 10.23
N PHE A 176 -1.71 25.73 9.21
CA PHE A 176 -0.30 25.40 9.42
C PHE A 176 0.45 26.49 10.18
N LYS A 177 0.20 27.78 9.88
CA LYS A 177 0.79 28.91 10.62
C LYS A 177 0.39 28.87 12.10
N THR A 178 -0.88 28.64 12.41
CA THR A 178 -1.34 28.48 13.80
C THR A 178 -0.68 27.28 14.48
N PHE A 179 -0.51 26.16 13.76
CA PHE A 179 0.17 24.97 14.29
C PHE A 179 1.64 25.24 14.59
N ILE A 180 2.40 25.81 13.64
CA ILE A 180 3.85 25.93 13.74
C ILE A 180 4.24 26.96 14.82
N GLN A 181 3.42 28.00 15.03
CA GLN A 181 3.58 28.96 16.13
C GLN A 181 3.46 28.31 17.52
N ALA A 182 2.75 27.18 17.65
CA ALA A 182 2.64 26.46 18.90
C ALA A 182 3.86 25.56 19.19
N ILE A 183 4.73 25.30 18.20
CA ILE A 183 5.91 24.45 18.34
C ILE A 183 7.07 25.27 18.91
N ASP A 184 7.52 24.92 20.12
CA ASP A 184 8.55 25.63 20.89
C ASP A 184 9.94 25.00 20.78
N LYS A 185 10.07 23.84 20.13
CA LYS A 185 11.33 23.12 19.98
C LYS A 185 11.88 23.25 18.55
N PRO A 186 13.18 23.57 18.37
CA PRO A 186 13.79 23.74 17.04
C PRO A 186 13.63 22.52 16.13
N THR A 187 13.82 21.31 16.66
CA THR A 187 13.75 20.06 15.88
C THR A 187 12.39 19.81 15.22
N PRO A 188 11.26 19.72 15.95
CA PRO A 188 9.96 19.57 15.31
C PRO A 188 9.57 20.80 14.48
N TYR A 189 10.02 22.00 14.86
CA TYR A 189 9.77 23.22 14.08
C TYR A 189 10.38 23.10 12.68
N CYS A 190 11.66 22.75 12.57
CA CYS A 190 12.34 22.53 11.30
C CYS A 190 11.68 21.39 10.51
N ALA A 191 11.44 20.24 11.16
CA ALA A 191 10.87 19.05 10.51
C ALA A 191 9.49 19.31 9.89
N PHE A 192 8.60 20.02 10.59
CA PHE A 192 7.26 20.32 10.09
C PHE A 192 7.26 21.39 8.99
N ASN A 193 8.16 22.39 9.05
CA ASN A 193 8.35 23.33 7.95
C ASN A 193 8.82 22.62 6.67
N VAL A 194 9.81 21.72 6.79
CA VAL A 194 10.27 20.91 5.65
C VAL A 194 9.11 20.07 5.09
N LEU A 195 8.37 19.34 5.93
CA LEU A 195 7.23 18.54 5.46
C LEU A 195 6.16 19.37 4.74
N PHE A 196 5.79 20.52 5.30
CA PHE A 196 4.70 21.34 4.77
C PHE A 196 5.08 22.03 3.45
N TYR A 197 6.27 22.63 3.34
CA TYR A 197 6.67 23.42 2.16
C TYR A 197 7.32 22.61 1.02
N THR A 198 7.72 21.36 1.28
CA THR A 198 8.29 20.47 0.24
C THR A 198 7.31 19.38 -0.19
N GLY A 199 6.37 18.98 0.66
CA GLY A 199 5.44 17.87 0.39
C GLY A 199 6.12 16.49 0.34
N ILE A 200 7.33 16.35 0.90
CA ILE A 200 8.05 15.07 0.96
C ILE A 200 7.34 14.08 1.89
N ARG A 201 7.62 12.79 1.69
CA ARG A 201 7.07 11.72 2.55
C ARG A 201 7.81 11.71 3.88
N GLU A 202 7.15 11.28 4.96
CA GLU A 202 7.78 11.12 6.28
C GLU A 202 9.06 10.27 6.24
N GLY A 203 9.08 9.19 5.45
CA GLY A 203 10.29 8.38 5.28
C GLY A 203 11.40 9.07 4.49
N GLU A 204 11.07 10.00 3.59
CA GLU A 204 12.06 10.84 2.88
C GLU A 204 12.66 11.84 3.87
N LEU A 205 11.83 12.55 4.65
CA LEU A 205 12.28 13.45 5.73
C LEU A 205 13.27 12.74 6.67
N LEU A 206 12.89 11.57 7.18
CA LEU A 206 13.70 10.82 8.14
C LEU A 206 15.00 10.28 7.55
N ALA A 207 15.17 10.32 6.23
CA ALA A 207 16.39 9.90 5.55
C ALA A 207 17.35 11.06 5.28
N LEU A 208 16.87 12.31 5.33
CA LEU A 208 17.65 13.48 4.95
C LEU A 208 18.91 13.61 5.81
N SER A 209 20.02 13.92 5.15
CA SER A 209 21.26 14.44 5.72
C SER A 209 21.44 15.88 5.28
N LEU A 210 22.39 16.61 5.88
CA LEU A 210 22.65 17.99 5.46
C LEU A 210 23.24 18.05 4.04
N SER A 211 23.97 17.00 3.62
CA SER A 211 24.48 16.84 2.26
C SER A 211 23.42 16.73 1.16
N ASP A 212 22.15 16.47 1.51
CA ASP A 212 21.04 16.50 0.53
C ASP A 212 20.56 17.92 0.19
N PHE A 213 21.00 18.94 0.94
CA PHE A 213 20.62 20.34 0.75
C PHE A 213 21.73 21.10 0.01
N ASP A 214 21.48 21.46 -1.24
CA ASP A 214 22.28 22.43 -1.98
C ASP A 214 21.76 23.84 -1.67
N PHE A 215 22.33 24.47 -0.63
CA PHE A 215 21.95 25.81 -0.23
C PHE A 215 22.38 26.89 -1.24
N THR A 216 23.35 26.62 -2.10
CA THR A 216 23.81 27.56 -3.14
C THR A 216 22.79 27.65 -4.26
N ASN A 217 22.28 26.52 -4.73
CA ASN A 217 21.27 26.47 -5.79
C ASN A 217 19.83 26.41 -5.25
N GLN A 218 19.66 26.38 -3.92
CA GLN A 218 18.37 26.28 -3.22
C GLN A 218 17.58 25.03 -3.61
N VAL A 219 18.26 23.88 -3.61
CA VAL A 219 17.69 22.60 -4.02
C VAL A 219 17.79 21.57 -2.88
N LEU A 220 16.71 20.84 -2.67
CA LEU A 220 16.69 19.62 -1.86
C LEU A 220 16.67 18.40 -2.78
N HIS A 221 17.69 17.54 -2.65
CA HIS A 221 17.81 16.29 -3.38
C HIS A 221 17.10 15.16 -2.65
N ILE A 222 16.02 14.62 -3.23
CA ILE A 222 15.31 13.47 -2.66
C ILE A 222 15.84 12.20 -3.29
N THR A 223 16.79 11.55 -2.64
CA THR A 223 17.50 10.37 -3.19
C THR A 223 17.29 9.08 -2.38
N LYS A 224 16.74 9.18 -1.16
CA LYS A 224 16.68 8.10 -0.18
C LYS A 224 15.39 8.12 0.63
N ASN A 225 15.05 6.98 1.23
CA ASN A 225 13.92 6.83 2.13
C ASN A 225 14.26 5.91 3.31
N PHE A 226 13.99 6.38 4.51
CA PHE A 226 14.19 5.68 5.77
C PHE A 226 13.00 4.79 6.11
N ALA A 227 13.30 3.58 6.58
CA ALA A 227 12.33 2.68 7.18
C ALA A 227 12.99 1.82 8.24
N VAL A 228 12.18 1.28 9.15
CA VAL A 228 12.61 0.25 10.10
C VAL A 228 12.12 -1.10 9.58
N ALA A 229 13.02 -2.05 9.45
CA ALA A 229 12.75 -3.42 9.03
C ALA A 229 13.45 -4.39 9.99
N ASN A 230 12.73 -5.39 10.49
CA ASN A 230 13.21 -6.35 11.49
C ASN A 230 13.86 -5.69 12.73
N GLY A 231 13.34 -4.53 13.14
CA GLY A 231 13.90 -3.76 14.26
C GLY A 231 15.21 -3.02 13.94
N GLN A 232 15.69 -3.07 12.69
CA GLN A 232 16.88 -2.36 12.24
C GLN A 232 16.51 -1.16 11.38
N GLU A 233 17.27 -0.09 11.53
CA GLU A 233 17.17 1.09 10.68
C GLU A 233 17.75 0.78 9.29
N VAL A 234 16.99 1.07 8.23
CA VAL A 234 17.39 0.82 6.85
C VAL A 234 17.08 2.04 6.00
N ILE A 235 18.09 2.52 5.28
CA ILE A 235 17.94 3.53 4.24
C ILE A 235 17.82 2.80 2.91
N TYR A 236 16.69 2.98 2.23
CA TYR A 236 16.44 2.42 0.92
C TYR A 236 16.60 3.48 -0.15
N GLU A 237 17.15 3.09 -1.29
CA GLU A 237 16.90 3.83 -2.51
C GLU A 237 15.40 3.80 -2.86
N PRO A 238 14.85 4.86 -3.48
CA PRO A 238 13.46 4.92 -3.88
C PRO A 238 13.09 3.77 -4.84
N LYS A 239 11.83 3.31 -4.76
CA LYS A 239 11.35 2.16 -5.56
C LYS A 239 11.35 2.41 -7.06
N THR A 240 11.20 3.67 -7.46
CA THR A 240 11.05 4.07 -8.86
C THR A 240 12.01 5.22 -9.17
N PRO A 241 12.55 5.29 -10.39
CA PRO A 241 13.41 6.40 -10.80
C PRO A 241 12.76 7.78 -10.57
N LYS A 242 11.46 7.92 -10.88
CA LYS A 242 10.68 9.16 -10.65
C LYS A 242 10.55 9.58 -9.18
N SER A 243 10.84 8.69 -8.24
CA SER A 243 10.86 9.07 -6.83
C SER A 243 12.14 9.83 -6.47
N LYS A 244 13.23 9.66 -7.24
CA LYS A 244 14.41 10.51 -7.18
C LYS A 244 14.08 11.83 -7.89
N ARG A 245 14.18 12.94 -7.16
CA ARG A 245 13.78 14.25 -7.67
C ARG A 245 14.44 15.38 -6.88
N ASP A 246 14.52 16.52 -7.52
CA ASP A 246 15.01 17.75 -6.93
C ASP A 246 13.83 18.67 -6.63
N ILE A 247 13.87 19.30 -5.46
CA ILE A 247 12.83 20.20 -4.99
C ILE A 247 13.47 21.56 -4.74
N THR A 248 13.10 22.56 -5.56
CA THR A 248 13.49 23.95 -5.30
C THR A 248 12.87 24.43 -3.99
N LEU A 249 13.70 25.05 -3.16
CA LEU A 249 13.40 25.54 -1.84
C LEU A 249 13.30 27.07 -1.83
N PRO A 250 12.35 27.66 -1.09
CA PRO A 250 12.37 29.07 -0.78
C PRO A 250 13.50 29.45 0.19
N ASP A 251 14.03 30.67 0.09
CA ASP A 251 15.08 31.22 0.97
C ASP A 251 14.79 31.02 2.46
N PHE A 252 13.56 31.31 2.89
CA PHE A 252 13.20 31.21 4.30
C PHE A 252 13.33 29.78 4.83
N LEU A 253 13.08 28.77 3.98
CA LEU A 253 13.18 27.36 4.38
C LEU A 253 14.64 26.94 4.47
N CYS A 254 15.49 27.40 3.54
CA CYS A 254 16.94 27.24 3.64
C CYS A 254 17.47 27.82 4.95
N ALA A 255 17.06 29.05 5.29
CA ALA A 255 17.46 29.71 6.54
C ALA A 255 17.03 28.93 7.80
N ILE A 256 15.80 28.38 7.82
CA ILE A 256 15.33 27.53 8.93
C ILE A 256 16.20 26.27 9.08
N VAL A 257 16.53 25.60 7.96
CA VAL A 257 17.34 24.37 7.99
C VAL A 257 18.78 24.69 8.41
N GLN A 258 19.36 25.78 7.92
CA GLN A 258 20.71 26.21 8.29
C GLN A 258 20.81 26.62 9.76
N ASP A 259 19.85 27.38 10.30
CA ASP A 259 19.80 27.72 11.73
C ASP A 259 19.65 26.44 12.58
N TYR A 260 18.79 25.51 12.16
CA TYR A 260 18.64 24.24 12.85
C TYR A 260 19.95 23.42 12.85
N ALA A 261 20.60 23.29 11.69
CA ALA A 261 21.86 22.57 11.55
C ALA A 261 22.98 23.19 12.40
N GLY A 262 23.07 24.52 12.46
CA GLY A 262 24.04 25.23 13.29
C GLY A 262 23.86 25.03 14.81
N ARG A 263 22.69 24.53 15.25
CA ARG A 263 22.42 24.17 16.65
C ARG A 263 22.82 22.74 17.00
N LEU A 264 23.18 21.91 16.01
CA LEU A 264 23.60 20.53 16.23
C LEU A 264 25.09 20.53 16.65
N LEU A 265 25.37 19.96 17.83
CA LEU A 265 26.73 19.78 18.32
C LEU A 265 27.36 18.56 17.64
N GLU A 266 28.59 18.68 17.15
CA GLU A 266 29.41 17.58 16.59
C GLU A 266 28.66 16.73 15.54
N TYR A 267 28.05 17.40 14.55
CA TYR A 267 27.24 16.73 13.53
C TYR A 267 28.06 16.43 12.26
N ASP A 268 28.08 15.16 11.85
CA ASP A 268 28.59 14.75 10.55
C ASP A 268 27.56 15.11 9.45
N PRO A 269 27.94 15.84 8.38
CA PRO A 269 27.03 16.19 7.29
C PRO A 269 26.31 15.01 6.63
N ASP A 270 26.85 13.79 6.73
CA ASP A 270 26.27 12.58 6.17
C ASP A 270 25.35 11.82 7.14
N ASP A 271 25.34 12.21 8.42
CA ASP A 271 24.39 11.68 9.40
C ASP A 271 22.97 12.13 9.09
N ARG A 272 21.98 11.39 9.63
CA ARG A 272 20.58 11.79 9.50
C ARG A 272 20.35 13.10 10.24
N LEU A 273 19.92 14.14 9.53
CA LEU A 273 19.56 15.45 10.08
C LEU A 273 18.42 15.36 11.09
N PHE A 274 17.58 14.33 10.92
CA PHE A 274 16.41 14.04 11.73
C PHE A 274 16.50 12.61 12.32
N PRO A 275 17.34 12.38 13.36
CA PRO A 275 17.63 11.05 13.91
C PRO A 275 16.54 10.56 14.88
N PHE A 276 15.26 10.74 14.53
CA PHE A 276 14.12 10.32 15.34
C PHE A 276 13.20 9.35 14.61
N THR A 277 12.29 8.74 15.36
CA THR A 277 11.36 7.73 14.84
C THR A 277 10.07 8.35 14.32
N LYS A 278 9.36 7.64 13.45
CA LYS A 278 7.99 8.01 13.02
C LYS A 278 7.04 8.19 14.21
N SER A 279 7.22 7.40 15.27
CA SER A 279 6.41 7.51 16.49
C SER A 279 6.65 8.84 17.19
N TRP A 280 7.90 9.29 17.25
CA TRP A 280 8.25 10.60 17.78
C TRP A 280 7.60 11.74 16.99
N VAL A 281 7.67 11.72 15.64
CA VAL A 281 7.03 12.74 14.78
C VAL A 281 5.53 12.80 15.02
N ASN A 282 4.87 11.63 15.08
CA ASN A 282 3.44 11.54 15.37
C ASN A 282 3.10 12.06 16.78
N SER A 283 3.97 11.84 17.75
CA SER A 283 3.81 12.36 19.12
C SER A 283 3.90 13.89 19.12
N GLN A 284 4.91 14.47 18.45
CA GLN A 284 5.05 15.93 18.33
C GLN A 284 3.88 16.56 17.60
N LEU A 285 3.40 15.93 16.51
CA LEU A 285 2.22 16.40 15.78
C LEU A 285 0.98 16.44 16.68
N ARG A 286 0.75 15.37 17.47
CA ARG A 286 -0.38 15.31 18.41
C ARG A 286 -0.28 16.40 19.49
N ALA A 287 0.91 16.62 20.05
CA ALA A 287 1.14 17.65 21.05
C ALA A 287 0.91 19.05 20.46
N GLY A 288 1.45 19.32 19.27
CA GLY A 288 1.26 20.58 18.55
C GLY A 288 -0.20 20.86 18.22
N CYS A 289 -0.95 19.88 17.72
CA CYS A 289 -2.40 20.01 17.48
C CYS A 289 -3.17 20.32 18.77
N LYS A 290 -2.82 19.66 19.88
CA LYS A 290 -3.47 19.92 21.18
C LYS A 290 -3.21 21.34 21.67
N LYS A 291 -1.99 21.86 21.47
CA LYS A 291 -1.58 23.21 21.93
C LYS A 291 -2.14 24.33 21.06
N SER A 292 -2.19 24.12 19.74
CA SER A 292 -2.69 25.11 18.77
C SER A 292 -4.21 25.08 18.57
N GLY A 293 -4.88 23.98 18.92
CA GLY A 293 -6.32 23.79 18.70
C GLY A 293 -6.70 23.44 17.25
N VAL A 294 -5.73 23.33 16.33
CA VAL A 294 -6.02 22.96 14.94
C VAL A 294 -6.47 21.50 14.82
N LYS A 295 -7.25 21.21 13.79
CA LYS A 295 -7.75 19.86 13.53
C LYS A 295 -6.61 18.85 13.38
N LYS A 296 -6.78 17.65 13.92
CA LYS A 296 -5.76 16.61 13.85
C LYS A 296 -5.68 16.00 12.45
N ILE A 297 -4.48 16.00 11.87
CA ILE A 297 -4.15 15.28 10.64
C ILE A 297 -3.08 14.20 10.91
N ARG A 298 -2.78 13.36 9.91
CA ARG A 298 -1.64 12.42 9.93
C ARG A 298 -0.39 13.13 9.39
N VAL A 299 0.80 12.61 9.71
CA VAL A 299 2.06 13.17 9.16
C VAL A 299 2.07 13.14 7.62
N HIS A 300 1.49 12.10 7.00
CA HIS A 300 1.37 12.04 5.54
C HIS A 300 0.46 13.15 4.96
N ASP A 301 -0.43 13.71 5.77
CA ASP A 301 -1.37 14.73 5.31
C ASP A 301 -0.72 16.11 5.13
N PHE A 302 0.50 16.33 5.63
CA PHE A 302 1.32 17.50 5.24
C PHE A 302 1.55 17.54 3.73
N ARG A 303 1.72 16.38 3.10
CA ARG A 303 1.82 16.27 1.64
C ARG A 303 0.52 16.65 0.94
N HIS A 304 -0.62 16.27 1.51
CA HIS A 304 -1.92 16.72 1.01
C HIS A 304 -2.11 18.23 1.16
N SER A 305 -1.61 18.78 2.27
CA SER A 305 -1.63 20.23 2.54
C SER A 305 -0.75 20.99 1.55
N HIS A 306 0.47 20.52 1.28
CA HIS A 306 1.37 21.09 0.26
C HIS A 306 0.75 21.07 -1.13
N ALA A 307 0.18 19.93 -1.53
CA ALA A 307 -0.47 19.79 -2.83
C ALA A 307 -1.66 20.75 -2.97
N SER A 308 -2.49 20.84 -1.93
CA SER A 308 -3.64 21.75 -1.87
C SER A 308 -3.19 23.22 -1.98
N LEU A 309 -2.12 23.59 -1.26
CA LEU A 309 -1.53 24.93 -1.32
C LEU A 309 -1.08 25.29 -2.74
N LEU A 310 -0.32 24.41 -3.40
CA LEU A 310 0.15 24.67 -4.77
C LEU A 310 -0.99 24.77 -5.78
N ILE A 311 -2.03 23.94 -5.65
CA ILE A 311 -3.20 24.02 -6.53
C ILE A 311 -3.97 25.32 -6.30
N HIS A 312 -4.14 25.73 -5.04
CA HIS A 312 -4.75 27.01 -4.70
C HIS A 312 -3.94 28.21 -5.25
N MET A 313 -2.61 28.09 -5.30
CA MET A 313 -1.72 29.06 -5.94
C MET A 313 -1.77 29.04 -7.48
N GLY A 314 -2.54 28.13 -8.09
CA GLY A 314 -2.71 28.05 -9.54
C GLY A 314 -1.64 27.25 -10.29
N PHE A 315 -0.78 26.49 -9.59
CA PHE A 315 0.23 25.67 -10.27
C PHE A 315 -0.43 24.53 -11.07
N PRO A 316 0.11 24.15 -12.24
CA PRO A 316 -0.44 23.08 -13.05
C PRO A 316 -0.26 21.71 -12.38
N ILE A 317 -1.25 20.83 -12.56
CA ILE A 317 -1.31 19.51 -11.91
C ILE A 317 -0.07 18.65 -12.19
N LEU A 318 0.52 18.82 -13.38
CA LEU A 318 1.73 18.14 -13.81
C LEU A 318 2.92 18.56 -12.92
N ALA A 319 3.15 19.86 -12.74
CA ALA A 319 4.23 20.37 -11.88
C ALA A 319 4.04 19.95 -10.41
N VAL A 320 2.81 19.96 -9.91
CA VAL A 320 2.49 19.44 -8.56
C VAL A 320 2.82 17.95 -8.47
N SER A 321 2.47 17.16 -9.50
CA SER A 321 2.75 15.73 -9.55
C SER A 321 4.25 15.41 -9.54
N GLU A 322 5.03 16.15 -10.33
CA GLU A 322 6.48 16.02 -10.45
C GLU A 322 7.17 16.40 -9.15
N ARG A 323 6.83 17.55 -8.56
CA ARG A 323 7.36 17.97 -7.25
C ARG A 323 7.08 16.96 -6.15
N LEU A 324 5.91 16.34 -6.18
CA LEU A 324 5.54 15.29 -5.23
C LEU A 324 6.25 13.95 -5.53
N GLY A 325 6.70 13.70 -6.75
CA GLY A 325 7.25 12.40 -7.15
C GLY A 325 6.15 11.32 -7.19
N HIS A 326 5.02 11.62 -7.83
CA HIS A 326 4.03 10.62 -8.19
C HIS A 326 4.45 9.91 -9.48
N GLU A 327 4.37 8.57 -9.49
CA GLU A 327 4.69 7.77 -10.68
C GLU A 327 3.76 8.10 -11.86
N LYS A 328 2.48 8.33 -11.53
CA LYS A 328 1.40 8.66 -12.46
C LYS A 328 0.75 9.99 -12.07
N VAL A 329 0.62 10.90 -13.03
CA VAL A 329 -0.09 12.18 -12.84
C VAL A 329 -1.55 11.98 -12.47
N GLN A 330 -2.16 10.91 -12.98
CA GLN A 330 -3.52 10.48 -12.63
C GLN A 330 -3.73 10.38 -11.11
N THR A 331 -2.71 9.97 -10.33
CA THR A 331 -2.81 9.96 -8.88
C THR A 331 -3.02 11.37 -8.32
N THR A 332 -2.30 12.38 -8.81
CA THR A 332 -2.54 13.77 -8.38
C THR A 332 -3.93 14.25 -8.82
N LEU A 333 -4.34 13.93 -10.05
CA LEU A 333 -5.63 14.34 -10.59
C LEU A 333 -6.81 13.74 -9.83
N GLU A 334 -6.79 12.43 -9.56
CA GLU A 334 -7.83 11.74 -8.79
C GLU A 334 -7.96 12.27 -7.36
N LEU A 335 -6.83 12.67 -6.77
CA LEU A 335 -6.78 13.14 -5.39
C LEU A 335 -7.18 14.61 -5.23
N TYR A 336 -6.75 15.47 -6.16
CA TYR A 336 -6.82 16.91 -5.97
C TYR A 336 -7.48 17.67 -7.13
N GLY A 337 -7.91 16.99 -8.19
CA GLY A 337 -8.52 17.64 -9.36
C GLY A 337 -9.73 18.50 -9.00
N HIS A 338 -10.49 18.12 -7.96
CA HIS A 338 -11.64 18.86 -7.45
C HIS A 338 -11.29 20.18 -6.75
N LEU A 339 -10.01 20.44 -6.46
CA LEU A 339 -9.55 21.69 -5.83
C LEU A 339 -9.26 22.79 -6.86
N TYR A 340 -9.23 22.46 -8.16
CA TYR A 340 -9.07 23.49 -9.18
C TYR A 340 -10.33 24.36 -9.22
N PRO A 341 -10.18 25.70 -9.30
CA PRO A 341 -11.29 26.58 -9.60
C PRO A 341 -12.02 26.11 -10.85
N ASP A 342 -13.33 26.32 -10.92
CA ASP A 342 -14.12 25.94 -12.09
C ASP A 342 -13.63 26.73 -13.33
N VAL A 343 -12.73 26.10 -14.09
CA VAL A 343 -12.07 26.72 -15.24
C VAL A 343 -13.10 26.99 -16.33
N HIS A 344 -14.25 26.30 -16.32
CA HIS A 344 -15.27 26.41 -17.37
C HIS A 344 -15.92 27.79 -17.46
N GLY A 345 -16.07 28.51 -16.34
CA GLY A 345 -16.61 29.88 -16.35
C GLY A 345 -15.63 30.92 -16.91
N ASN A 346 -14.32 30.66 -16.80
CA ASN A 346 -13.26 31.60 -17.19
C ASN A 346 -12.70 31.33 -18.59
N VAL A 347 -12.83 30.10 -19.11
CA VAL A 347 -12.32 29.74 -20.45
C VAL A 347 -12.98 30.55 -21.54
N ALA A 348 -14.31 30.72 -21.51
CA ALA A 348 -15.01 31.51 -22.51
C ALA A 348 -14.57 32.98 -22.48
N GLN A 349 -14.37 33.56 -21.30
CA GLN A 349 -13.90 34.93 -21.15
C GLN A 349 -12.44 35.08 -21.61
N GLN A 350 -11.55 34.15 -21.25
CA GLN A 350 -10.15 34.18 -21.70
C GLN A 350 -10.02 33.99 -23.22
N LEU A 351 -10.84 33.11 -23.82
CA LEU A 351 -10.89 32.96 -25.28
C LEU A 351 -11.46 34.24 -25.92
N GLN A 352 -12.45 34.88 -25.32
CA GLN A 352 -13.00 36.16 -25.77
C GLN A 352 -11.93 37.26 -25.73
N ASP A 353 -11.20 37.39 -24.61
CA ASP A 353 -10.16 38.40 -24.43
C ASP A 353 -8.98 38.16 -25.38
N SER A 354 -8.60 36.90 -25.61
CA SER A 354 -7.57 36.53 -26.58
C SER A 354 -8.02 36.76 -28.03
N ALA A 355 -9.28 36.48 -28.35
CA ALA A 355 -9.79 36.60 -29.72
C ALA A 355 -10.16 38.04 -30.08
N ALA A 356 -10.55 38.87 -29.10
CA ALA A 356 -10.83 40.29 -29.30
C ALA A 356 -9.60 41.09 -29.77
N ALA A 357 -8.39 40.56 -29.58
CA ALA A 357 -7.16 41.13 -30.13
C ALA A 357 -7.00 40.93 -31.65
N ASP A 358 -7.60 39.88 -32.23
CA ASP A 358 -7.34 39.45 -33.62
C ASP A 358 -8.60 39.43 -34.52
N LEU A 359 -9.80 39.27 -33.95
CA LEU A 359 -11.06 39.19 -34.69
C LEU A 359 -11.75 40.55 -34.76
N SER A 360 -11.32 41.40 -35.70
CA SER A 360 -12.11 42.61 -36.01
C SER A 360 -13.38 42.24 -36.80
N PRO A 361 -14.52 42.93 -36.58
CA PRO A 361 -15.72 42.77 -37.40
C PRO A 361 -15.44 42.98 -38.91
N ALA A 362 -14.44 43.78 -39.25
CA ALA A 362 -14.00 44.03 -40.62
C ALA A 362 -13.31 42.82 -41.28
N ALA A 363 -12.55 42.03 -40.52
CA ALA A 363 -11.92 40.81 -41.03
C ALA A 363 -12.98 39.75 -41.42
N TRP A 364 -14.02 39.62 -40.60
CA TRP A 364 -15.16 38.74 -40.90
C TRP A 364 -15.98 39.24 -42.11
N GLN A 365 -16.26 40.53 -42.19
CA GLN A 365 -16.97 41.12 -43.34
C GLN A 365 -16.18 40.98 -44.66
N ASN A 366 -14.84 41.04 -44.63
CA ASN A 366 -14.02 40.80 -45.81
C ASN A 366 -14.01 39.33 -46.24
N ALA A 367 -13.98 38.39 -45.29
CA ALA A 367 -14.09 36.96 -45.58
C ALA A 367 -15.47 36.59 -46.17
N GLN A 368 -16.53 37.33 -45.82
CA GLN A 368 -17.87 37.14 -46.39
C GLN A 368 -18.00 37.66 -47.83
N LYS A 369 -17.16 38.61 -48.26
CA LYS A 369 -17.17 39.13 -49.65
C LYS A 369 -16.48 38.20 -50.66
N SER A 370 -15.74 37.21 -50.16
CA SER A 370 -15.09 36.16 -50.97
C SER A 370 -15.96 34.92 -51.18
N LEU A 371 -17.18 34.91 -50.64
CA LEU A 371 -18.28 34.00 -50.99
C LEU A 371 -19.18 34.69 -52.01
#